data_AF-A0A937FIZ2-F1
#
_entry.id   AF-A0A937FIZ2-F1
#
_cell.length_a   1.000
_cell.length_b   1.000
_cell.length_c   1.000
_cell.angle_alpha   90.00
_cell.angle_beta   90.00
_cell.angle_gamma   90.00
#
_symmetry.space_group_name_H-M   'P 1'
#
loop_
_entity.id
_entity.type
_entity.pdbx_description
1 polymer ?
#
loop_
_entity_poly.entity_id
_entity_poly.type
_entity_poly.pdbx_seq_one_letter_code
_entity_poly.pdbx_strand_id
1 'polypeptide(L)'
;MTKADKYIGEGTIIVSNGEVLVADDNCLPNVIGKIGHIELSIEQPKEMIGIYRIEHVMLFNEDNEELYDDQSIVDNTEYHEEDELVKALTNAYGVSIDIVEII
;
A
#
# COMPACT_ATOMS: atom_id res chain seq x y z
N MET A 1 22.36 -7.29 -6.72
CA MET A 1 21.54 -8.18 -5.89
C MET A 1 21.12 -7.36 -4.70
N THR A 2 20.03 -6.61 -4.85
CA THR A 2 19.41 -5.83 -3.78
C THR A 2 18.73 -6.80 -2.83
N LYS A 3 18.64 -6.44 -1.54
CA LYS A 3 18.07 -7.29 -0.48
C LYS A 3 16.60 -7.68 -0.73
N ALA A 4 15.95 -7.07 -1.72
CA ALA A 4 14.61 -7.37 -2.18
C ALA A 4 14.49 -8.71 -2.95
N ASP A 5 15.58 -9.29 -3.46
CA ASP A 5 15.53 -10.44 -4.38
C ASP A 5 15.19 -11.81 -3.75
N LYS A 6 14.84 -11.92 -2.46
CA LYS A 6 14.50 -13.24 -1.87
C LYS A 6 13.77 -13.18 -0.53
N TYR A 7 12.51 -12.78 -0.53
CA TYR A 7 11.59 -13.27 0.50
C TYR A 7 10.64 -14.32 -0.09
N ILE A 8 10.95 -15.59 0.19
CA ILE A 8 10.15 -16.78 -0.12
C ILE A 8 9.78 -17.44 1.22
N GLY A 9 9.28 -16.65 2.16
CA GLY A 9 8.87 -17.11 3.49
C GLY A 9 7.38 -16.89 3.70
N GLU A 10 6.73 -17.76 4.48
CA GLU A 10 5.34 -17.63 4.93
C GLU A 10 5.19 -16.50 5.99
N GLY A 11 5.80 -15.34 5.77
CA GLY A 11 5.69 -14.19 6.66
C GLY A 11 4.50 -13.30 6.30
N THR A 12 3.87 -12.71 7.32
CA THR A 12 2.82 -11.72 7.10
C THR A 12 3.47 -10.36 6.85
N ILE A 13 3.15 -9.72 5.72
CA ILE A 13 3.57 -8.35 5.45
C ILE A 13 2.61 -7.40 6.16
N ILE A 14 3.18 -6.42 6.87
CA ILE A 14 2.45 -5.42 7.63
C ILE A 14 2.91 -4.06 7.15
N VAL A 15 1.97 -3.19 6.80
CA VAL A 15 2.23 -1.80 6.46
C VAL A 15 1.66 -0.92 7.57
N SER A 16 2.51 -0.18 8.27
CA SER A 16 2.08 0.66 9.40
C SER A 16 3.12 1.73 9.73
N ASN A 17 2.64 2.90 10.16
CA ASN A 17 3.48 4.05 10.55
C ASN A 17 4.52 4.45 9.48
N GLY A 18 4.15 4.35 8.20
CA GLY A 18 5.03 4.63 7.07
C GLY A 18 6.14 3.62 6.85
N GLU A 19 6.06 2.44 7.47
CA GLU A 19 7.03 1.36 7.34
C GLU A 19 6.38 0.10 6.77
N VAL A 20 7.12 -0.60 5.91
CA VAL A 20 6.76 -1.95 5.46
C VAL A 20 7.59 -2.94 6.27
N LEU A 21 6.93 -3.86 6.96
CA LEU A 21 7.53 -4.84 7.85
C LEU A 21 7.19 -6.26 7.42
N VAL A 22 8.13 -7.18 7.59
CA VAL A 22 7.85 -8.63 7.56
C VAL A 22 7.80 -9.14 8.99
N ALA A 23 6.69 -9.77 9.37
CA ALA A 23 6.63 -10.62 10.54
C ALA A 23 6.96 -12.08 10.13
N ASP A 24 8.05 -12.61 10.65
CA ASP A 24 8.40 -14.02 10.52
C ASP A 24 7.66 -14.89 11.56
N ASP A 25 7.79 -16.21 11.48
CA ASP A 25 7.21 -17.16 12.45
C ASP A 25 7.67 -16.93 13.91
N ASN A 26 8.70 -16.09 14.13
CA ASN A 26 9.16 -15.70 15.46
C ASN A 26 8.49 -14.41 15.97
N CYS A 27 7.53 -13.85 15.24
CA CYS A 27 6.81 -12.61 15.54
C CYS A 27 7.72 -11.39 15.75
N LEU A 28 8.93 -11.38 15.18
CA LEU A 28 9.82 -10.22 15.25
C LEU A 28 9.65 -9.38 13.99
N PRO A 29 9.07 -8.17 14.07
CA PRO A 29 8.89 -7.32 12.92
C PRO A 29 10.25 -6.82 12.42
N ASN A 30 10.61 -7.21 11.20
CA ASN A 30 11.78 -6.69 10.50
C ASN A 30 11.33 -5.64 9.49
N VAL A 31 11.81 -4.40 9.65
CA VAL A 31 11.54 -3.31 8.72
C VAL A 31 12.26 -3.58 7.39
N ILE A 32 11.49 -3.66 6.30
CA ILE A 32 11.96 -3.80 4.92
C ILE A 32 12.39 -2.43 4.39
N GLY A 33 11.58 -1.41 4.67
CA GLY A 33 11.83 -0.04 4.22
C GLY A 33 10.79 0.94 4.75
N LYS A 34 11.07 2.22 4.52
CA LYS A 34 10.18 3.35 4.80
C LYS A 34 9.53 3.80 3.50
N ILE A 35 8.24 4.07 3.56
CA ILE A 35 7.46 4.56 2.43
C ILE A 35 7.88 6.01 2.17
N GLY A 36 8.43 6.26 0.99
CA GLY A 36 8.70 7.61 0.47
C GLY A 36 7.65 8.06 -0.53
N HIS A 37 7.03 7.13 -1.25
CA HIS A 37 6.08 7.41 -2.33
C HIS A 37 5.08 6.25 -2.49
N ILE A 38 3.85 6.59 -2.89
CA ILE A 38 2.76 5.63 -3.13
C ILE A 38 2.15 5.93 -4.49
N GLU A 39 2.08 4.91 -5.34
CA GLU A 39 1.27 4.95 -6.55
C GLU A 39 -0.06 4.22 -6.29
N LEU A 40 -1.16 4.89 -6.62
CA LEU A 40 -2.52 4.43 -6.35
C LEU A 40 -3.32 4.41 -7.65
N SER A 41 -3.73 3.21 -8.08
CA SER A 41 -4.70 3.07 -9.18
C SER A 41 -6.12 2.98 -8.63
N ILE A 42 -7.03 3.77 -9.20
CA ILE A 42 -8.43 3.81 -8.82
C ILE A 42 -9.29 3.42 -10.02
N GLU A 43 -10.24 2.51 -9.80
CA GLU A 43 -11.27 2.18 -10.78
C GLU A 43 -12.64 2.69 -10.36
N GLN A 44 -13.46 3.03 -11.36
CA GLN A 44 -14.90 3.24 -11.21
C GLN A 44 -15.64 2.13 -11.97
N PRO A 45 -16.14 1.08 -11.27
CA PRO A 45 -16.82 -0.01 -11.95
C PRO A 45 -18.07 0.49 -12.69
N LYS A 46 -18.20 0.11 -13.96
CA LYS A 46 -19.32 0.57 -14.83
C LYS A 46 -20.70 0.20 -14.30
N GLU A 47 -20.78 -0.88 -13.53
CA GLU A 47 -22.02 -1.38 -12.91
C GLU A 47 -22.40 -0.60 -11.63
N MET A 48 -21.47 0.20 -11.09
CA MET A 48 -21.59 0.91 -9.81
C MET A 48 -21.24 2.39 -9.98
N ILE A 49 -22.14 3.14 -10.61
CA ILE A 49 -21.97 4.57 -10.88
C ILE A 49 -21.76 5.33 -9.56
N GLY A 50 -20.69 6.11 -9.50
CA GLY A 50 -20.35 6.90 -8.31
C GLY A 50 -19.70 6.11 -7.18
N ILE A 51 -19.21 4.89 -7.45
CA ILE A 51 -18.40 4.11 -6.51
C ILE A 51 -16.98 4.01 -7.06
N TYR A 52 -16.01 4.42 -6.28
CA TYR A 52 -14.58 4.32 -6.55
C TYR A 52 -14.00 3.16 -5.73
N ARG A 53 -13.10 2.41 -6.35
CA ARG A 53 -12.39 1.29 -5.73
C ARG A 53 -10.91 1.38 -6.04
N ILE A 54 -10.11 0.87 -5.12
CA ILE A 54 -8.67 0.71 -5.33
C ILE A 54 -8.50 -0.46 -6.29
N GLU A 55 -7.88 -0.23 -7.44
CA GLU A 55 -7.45 -1.32 -8.32
C GLU A 55 -6.10 -1.86 -7.85
N HIS A 56 -5.19 -0.96 -7.44
CA HIS A 56 -3.82 -1.33 -7.09
C HIS A 56 -3.14 -0.28 -6.20
N VAL A 57 -2.19 -0.73 -5.37
CA VAL A 57 -1.34 0.15 -4.54
C VAL A 57 0.09 -0.34 -4.58
N MET A 58 1.00 0.48 -5.09
CA MET A 58 2.45 0.23 -5.02
C MET A 58 3.10 1.16 -4.00
N LEU A 59 3.94 0.57 -3.15
CA LEU A 59 4.70 1.27 -2.13
C LEU A 59 6.16 1.36 -2.55
N PHE A 60 6.71 2.56 -2.56
CA PHE A 60 8.11 2.83 -2.91
C PHE A 60 8.84 3.52 -1.75
N ASN A 61 10.15 3.35 -1.69
CA ASN A 61 11.00 4.12 -0.77
C ASN A 61 11.37 5.51 -1.36
N GLU A 62 12.16 6.29 -0.61
CA GLU A 62 12.62 7.63 -1.04
C GLU A 62 13.51 7.60 -2.30
N ASP A 63 14.11 6.45 -2.62
CA ASP A 63 14.94 6.24 -3.81
C ASP A 63 14.13 5.70 -5.02
N ASN A 64 12.79 5.67 -4.91
CA ASN A 64 11.86 5.05 -5.89
C ASN A 64 12.12 3.56 -6.13
N GLU A 65 12.69 2.84 -5.17
CA GLU A 65 12.73 1.38 -5.21
C GLU A 65 11.41 0.82 -4.67
N GLU A 66 10.83 -0.15 -5.38
CA GLU A 66 9.62 -0.85 -4.99
C GLU A 66 9.85 -1.62 -3.68
N LEU A 67 9.00 -1.35 -2.69
CA LEU A 67 8.99 -2.05 -1.40
C LEU A 67 7.99 -3.19 -1.40
N TYR A 68 6.77 -2.92 -1.84
CA TYR A 68 5.67 -3.86 -1.74
C TYR A 68 4.49 -3.46 -2.64
N ASP A 69 3.90 -4.48 -3.27
CA ASP A 69 2.61 -4.40 -3.94
C ASP A 69 1.51 -4.84 -2.94
N ASP A 70 0.75 -3.87 -2.43
CA ASP A 70 -0.29 -4.13 -1.42
C ASP A 70 -1.64 -4.45 -2.04
N GLN A 71 -1.71 -5.60 -2.70
CA GLN A 71 -2.96 -6.14 -3.25
C GLN A 71 -4.00 -6.52 -2.18
N SER A 72 -3.66 -6.45 -0.89
CA SER A 72 -4.58 -6.84 0.19
C SER A 72 -5.55 -5.72 0.60
N ILE A 73 -5.19 -4.46 0.35
CA ILE A 73 -6.07 -3.29 0.55
C ILE A 73 -7.07 -3.10 -0.60
N VAL A 74 -6.87 -3.83 -1.69
CA VAL A 74 -7.72 -3.82 -2.90
C VAL A 74 -9.18 -4.24 -2.59
N ASP A 75 -9.46 -4.79 -1.41
CA ASP A 75 -10.78 -5.35 -1.09
C ASP A 75 -11.69 -4.48 -0.19
N ASN A 76 -12.64 -3.83 -0.87
CA ASN A 76 -14.05 -3.59 -0.51
C ASN A 76 -14.44 -2.63 0.62
N THR A 77 -14.01 -1.36 0.54
CA THR A 77 -14.88 -0.27 0.99
C THR A 77 -15.36 0.50 -0.24
N GLU A 78 -16.68 0.72 -0.33
CA GLU A 78 -17.26 1.55 -1.39
C GLU A 78 -17.03 3.01 -1.01
N TYR A 79 -16.19 3.70 -1.78
CA TYR A 79 -15.95 5.13 -1.63
C TYR A 79 -16.74 5.90 -2.67
N HIS A 80 -17.23 7.08 -2.32
CA HIS A 80 -17.99 7.92 -3.26
C HIS A 80 -17.16 9.08 -3.82
N GLU A 81 -15.97 9.31 -3.27
CA GLU A 81 -15.01 10.31 -3.74
C GLU A 81 -13.57 9.77 -3.66
N GLU A 82 -12.70 10.14 -4.60
CA GLU A 82 -11.28 9.76 -4.61
C GLU A 82 -10.56 10.23 -3.32
N ASP A 83 -10.89 11.42 -2.83
CA ASP A 83 -10.33 11.99 -1.60
C ASP A 83 -10.64 11.13 -0.35
N GLU A 84 -11.80 10.47 -0.29
CA GLU A 84 -12.15 9.58 0.82
C GLU A 84 -11.25 8.35 0.83
N LEU A 85 -11.04 7.78 -0.37
CA LEU A 85 -10.20 6.62 -0.59
C LEU A 85 -8.73 6.92 -0.24
N VAL A 86 -8.20 8.06 -0.72
CA VAL A 86 -6.84 8.49 -0.40
C VAL A 86 -6.66 8.68 1.11
N LYS A 87 -7.60 9.35 1.79
CA LYS A 87 -7.54 9.53 3.25
C LYS A 87 -7.59 8.21 3.99
N ALA A 88 -8.45 7.28 3.57
CA ALA A 88 -8.54 5.96 4.19
C ALA A 88 -7.23 5.19 4.05
N LEU A 89 -6.63 5.21 2.85
CA LEU A 89 -5.34 4.60 2.56
C LEU A 89 -4.23 5.19 3.43
N THR A 90 -4.09 6.51 3.45
CA THR A 90 -3.02 7.19 4.19
C THR A 90 -3.16 6.98 5.69
N ASN A 91 -4.39 6.91 6.20
CA ASN A 91 -4.66 6.59 7.61
C ASN A 91 -4.30 5.14 7.95
N ALA A 92 -4.60 4.19 7.06
CA ALA A 92 -4.24 2.79 7.25
C ALA A 92 -2.71 2.61 7.32
N TYR A 93 -1.98 3.32 6.46
CA TYR A 93 -0.52 3.27 6.42
C TYR A 93 0.18 4.19 7.44
N GLY A 94 -0.53 5.15 8.02
CA GLY A 94 0.06 6.15 8.91
C GLY A 94 1.04 7.09 8.20
N VAL A 95 0.70 7.51 6.97
CA VAL A 95 1.52 8.39 6.12
C VAL A 95 0.79 9.70 5.78
N SER A 96 1.51 10.66 5.19
CA SER A 96 0.90 11.88 4.65
C SER A 96 0.17 11.60 3.34
N ILE A 97 -0.84 12.40 3.02
CA ILE A 97 -1.47 12.41 1.69
C ILE A 97 -0.52 12.92 0.60
N ASP A 98 0.47 13.74 0.96
CA ASP A 98 1.36 14.41 0.00
C ASP A 98 2.29 13.44 -0.74
N ILE A 99 2.41 12.19 -0.28
CA ILE A 99 3.25 11.17 -0.91
C ILE A 99 2.47 10.23 -1.84
N VAL A 100 1.15 10.43 -1.96
CA VAL A 100 0.26 9.63 -2.81
C VAL A 100 0.11 10.27 -4.18
N GLU A 101 0.37 9.51 -5.22
CA GLU A 101 0.10 9.84 -6.61
C GLU A 101 -0.99 8.91 -7.16
N ILE A 102 -2.03 9.49 -7.73
CA ILE A 102 -3.08 8.74 -8.43
C ILE A 102 -2.66 8.62 -9.90
N ILE A 103 -2.59 7.38 -10.41
CA ILE A 103 -2.13 7.05 -11.77
C ILE A 103 -3.24 6.58 -12.70
#